data_AF-A0A4D4K0Y7-F1
#
_entry.id   AF-A0A4D4K0Y7-F1
#
_cell.length_a   1.000
_cell.length_b   1.000
_cell.length_c   1.000
_cell.angle_alpha   90.00
_cell.angle_beta   90.00
_cell.angle_gamma   90.00
#
_symmetry.space_group_name_H-M   'P 1'
#
loop_
_entity.id
_entity.type
_entity.pdbx_description
1 polymer ?
#
loop_
_entity_poly.entity_id
_entity_poly.type
_entity_poly.pdbx_seq_one_letter_code
_entity_poly.pdbx_strand_id
1 'polypeptide(L)'
;MDAVLVRPRPGTTPDRPAAHLERAVKGAAHSPRVHTGGGRGAIEEPALANARETLMGLGGSFGGLATAVAVFTTAGTVALSVGQRGREVALLRAIGATPRQIRRSVAAETLLVAPLAGAAGLLPGYALAHWWFGQLKEKGAIPGPVELSVSWIPLVTAVGAGLLTSLLAGLMAARRPARIPPGRALGEAAVERLRPGVIRTVLGVAALVGGIVMTGVAASASGDDAANAALGVVMLFMLAVALLGPVIARLCAWLIGLPLRAGPA
;
A
#
# COMPACT_ATOMS: atom_id res chain seq x y z
N MET A 1 -6.93 -44.16 -9.48
CA MET A 1 -6.14 -43.81 -10.69
C MET A 1 -6.70 -42.46 -11.11
N ASP A 2 -6.17 -41.38 -10.54
CA ASP A 2 -6.96 -40.14 -10.41
C ASP A 2 -6.64 -39.09 -11.48
N ALA A 3 -5.68 -39.38 -12.36
CA ALA A 3 -5.38 -38.59 -13.55
C ALA A 3 -4.87 -39.48 -14.69
N VAL A 4 -5.27 -39.18 -15.93
CA VAL A 4 -4.79 -39.85 -17.14
C VAL A 4 -4.17 -38.78 -18.04
N LEU A 5 -2.86 -38.92 -18.30
CA LEU A 5 -2.14 -38.02 -19.18
C LEU A 5 -2.37 -38.41 -20.65
N VAL A 6 -2.93 -37.49 -21.44
CA VAL A 6 -3.12 -37.67 -22.88
C VAL A 6 -2.20 -36.71 -23.65
N ARG A 7 -1.26 -37.27 -24.42
CA ARG A 7 -0.31 -36.51 -25.24
C ARG A 7 -0.82 -36.44 -26.70
N PRO A 8 -1.19 -35.26 -27.22
CA PRO A 8 -1.57 -35.13 -28.62
C PRO A 8 -0.36 -35.29 -29.55
N ARG A 9 -0.61 -35.65 -30.82
CA ARG A 9 0.45 -35.75 -31.85
C ARG A 9 1.12 -34.39 -32.08
N PRO A 10 2.43 -34.35 -32.39
CA PRO A 10 3.15 -33.11 -32.67
C PRO A 10 2.46 -32.29 -33.79
N GLY A 11 2.30 -30.98 -33.59
CA GLY A 11 1.71 -30.07 -34.60
C GLY A 11 0.20 -29.83 -34.50
N THR A 12 -0.49 -30.32 -33.45
CA THR A 12 -1.91 -30.00 -33.22
C THR A 12 -2.09 -28.91 -32.16
N THR A 13 -2.94 -27.93 -32.44
CA THR A 13 -3.37 -26.92 -31.45
C THR A 13 -4.15 -27.59 -30.31
N PRO A 14 -3.87 -27.26 -29.04
CA PRO A 14 -4.37 -28.00 -27.87
C PRO A 14 -5.88 -27.91 -27.65
N ASP A 15 -6.59 -26.96 -28.28
CA ASP A 15 -8.01 -26.72 -28.07
C ASP A 15 -8.92 -27.74 -28.76
N ARG A 16 -8.51 -28.23 -29.94
CA ARG A 16 -9.31 -29.21 -30.72
C ARG A 16 -9.38 -30.59 -30.06
N PRO A 17 -8.27 -31.17 -29.57
CA PRO A 17 -8.31 -32.43 -28.82
C PRO A 17 -9.08 -32.31 -27.50
N ALA A 18 -8.95 -31.17 -26.80
CA ALA A 18 -9.63 -30.92 -25.53
C ALA A 18 -11.15 -31.00 -25.68
N ALA A 19 -11.71 -30.28 -26.66
CA ALA A 19 -13.14 -30.27 -26.93
C ALA A 19 -13.68 -31.64 -27.38
N HIS A 20 -12.84 -32.44 -28.06
CA HIS A 20 -13.21 -33.79 -28.47
C HIS A 20 -13.26 -34.76 -27.27
N LEU A 21 -12.26 -34.69 -26.39
CA LEU A 21 -12.22 -35.44 -25.14
C LEU A 21 -13.37 -35.04 -24.20
N GLU A 22 -13.66 -33.75 -24.05
CA GLU A 22 -14.74 -33.28 -23.18
C GLU A 22 -16.13 -33.78 -23.64
N ARG A 23 -16.35 -33.87 -24.95
CA ARG A 23 -17.58 -34.46 -25.51
C ARG A 23 -17.64 -35.98 -25.34
N ALA A 24 -16.52 -36.69 -25.52
CA ALA A 24 -16.46 -38.13 -25.35
C ALA A 24 -16.66 -38.56 -23.88
N VAL A 25 -16.25 -37.69 -22.96
CA VAL A 25 -16.25 -37.96 -21.52
C VAL A 25 -17.56 -37.50 -20.83
N LYS A 26 -18.35 -36.62 -21.46
CA LYS A 26 -19.65 -36.12 -20.95
C LYS A 26 -20.70 -37.20 -20.64
N GLY A 27 -20.54 -38.43 -21.13
CA GLY A 27 -21.41 -39.58 -20.85
C GLY A 27 -20.85 -40.64 -19.90
N ALA A 28 -19.65 -40.43 -19.33
CA ALA A 28 -19.03 -41.38 -18.42
C ALA A 28 -19.59 -41.24 -16.99
N ALA A 29 -19.72 -42.37 -16.28
CA ALA A 29 -20.36 -42.47 -14.96
C ALA A 29 -19.78 -41.58 -13.84
N HIS A 30 -18.58 -41.00 -14.04
CA HIS A 30 -17.88 -40.18 -13.04
C HIS A 30 -17.58 -38.75 -13.50
N SER A 31 -18.20 -38.28 -14.61
CA SER A 31 -18.02 -36.94 -15.19
C SER A 31 -16.58 -36.37 -15.11
N PRO A 32 -15.56 -37.06 -15.67
CA PRO A 32 -14.19 -36.58 -15.61
C PRO A 32 -14.03 -35.20 -16.26
N ARG A 33 -13.32 -34.29 -15.58
CA ARG A 33 -13.02 -32.94 -16.10
C ARG A 33 -11.73 -32.96 -16.90
N VAL A 34 -11.78 -32.40 -18.11
CA VAL A 34 -10.62 -32.32 -19.01
C VAL A 34 -9.91 -30.99 -18.77
N HIS A 35 -8.65 -31.06 -18.35
CA HIS A 35 -7.81 -29.88 -18.13
C HIS A 35 -6.70 -29.82 -19.18
N THR A 36 -6.56 -28.66 -19.85
CA THR A 36 -5.50 -28.40 -20.82
C THR A 36 -4.70 -27.15 -20.46
N GLY A 37 -3.48 -27.04 -21.00
CA GLY A 37 -2.60 -25.89 -20.76
C GLY A 37 -2.27 -25.68 -19.28
N GLY A 38 -2.38 -24.43 -18.81
CA GLY A 38 -2.07 -24.04 -17.43
C GLY A 38 -2.95 -24.68 -16.34
N GLY A 39 -4.08 -25.29 -16.71
CA GLY A 39 -4.93 -26.04 -15.78
C GLY A 39 -4.39 -27.42 -15.40
N ARG A 40 -3.33 -27.92 -16.07
CA ARG A 40 -2.72 -29.23 -15.76
C ARG A 40 -1.90 -29.23 -14.47
N GLY A 41 -1.20 -28.14 -14.19
CA GLY A 41 -0.31 -28.05 -13.03
C GLY A 41 -1.04 -28.21 -11.69
N ALA A 42 -2.33 -27.85 -11.63
CA ALA A 42 -3.14 -28.04 -10.43
C ALA A 42 -3.45 -29.50 -10.10
N ILE A 43 -3.34 -30.39 -11.10
CA ILE A 43 -3.65 -31.83 -10.99
C ILE A 43 -2.36 -32.66 -10.99
N GLU A 44 -1.35 -32.23 -11.75
CA GLU A 44 -0.03 -32.88 -11.81
C GLU A 44 0.76 -32.67 -10.50
N GLU A 45 0.66 -31.50 -9.87
CA GLU A 45 1.32 -31.21 -8.60
C GLU A 45 0.38 -30.46 -7.64
N PRO A 46 -0.53 -31.16 -6.92
CA PRO A 46 -1.46 -30.52 -5.99
C PRO A 46 -0.75 -29.72 -4.88
N ALA A 47 0.47 -30.12 -4.49
CA ALA A 47 1.31 -29.36 -3.57
C ALA A 47 1.73 -27.99 -4.13
N LEU A 48 1.95 -27.87 -5.45
CA LEU A 48 2.31 -26.62 -6.12
C LEU A 48 1.09 -25.69 -6.25
N ALA A 49 -0.11 -26.25 -6.41
CA ALA A 49 -1.35 -25.49 -6.44
C ALA A 49 -1.64 -24.79 -5.10
N ASN A 50 -1.52 -25.53 -4.00
CA ASN A 50 -1.71 -24.98 -2.65
C ASN A 50 -0.61 -23.96 -2.30
N ALA A 51 0.65 -24.26 -2.66
CA ALA A 51 1.75 -23.30 -2.51
C ALA A 51 1.48 -21.99 -3.29
N ARG A 52 0.96 -22.08 -4.53
CA ARG A 52 0.59 -20.90 -5.33
C ARG A 52 -0.49 -20.07 -4.66
N GLU A 53 -1.54 -20.70 -4.17
CA GLU A 53 -2.64 -20.01 -3.48
C GLU A 53 -2.15 -19.33 -2.20
N THR A 54 -1.36 -20.03 -1.39
CA THR A 54 -0.74 -19.49 -0.18
C THR A 54 0.19 -18.31 -0.49
N LEU A 55 1.05 -18.43 -1.51
CA LEU A 55 1.97 -17.36 -1.92
C LEU A 55 1.23 -16.13 -2.48
N MET A 56 0.16 -16.33 -3.25
CA MET A 56 -0.69 -15.25 -3.74
C MET A 56 -1.46 -14.57 -2.60
N GLY A 57 -2.02 -15.35 -1.68
CA GLY A 57 -2.71 -14.84 -0.50
C GLY A 57 -1.78 -14.03 0.40
N LEU A 58 -0.62 -14.59 0.76
CA LEU A 58 0.38 -13.92 1.59
C LEU A 58 0.95 -12.67 0.90
N GLY A 59 1.31 -12.79 -0.39
CA GLY A 59 1.86 -11.68 -1.18
C GLY A 59 0.86 -10.55 -1.39
N GLY A 60 -0.40 -10.88 -1.68
CA GLY A 60 -1.48 -9.89 -1.83
C GLY A 60 -1.80 -9.17 -0.52
N SER A 61 -1.86 -9.93 0.58
CA SER A 61 -2.08 -9.42 1.94
C SER A 61 -0.98 -8.45 2.37
N PHE A 62 0.28 -8.88 2.28
CA PHE A 62 1.43 -8.06 2.64
C PHE A 62 1.61 -6.87 1.71
N GLY A 63 1.47 -7.09 0.39
CA GLY A 63 1.57 -6.04 -0.62
C GLY A 63 0.50 -4.96 -0.43
N GLY A 64 -0.76 -5.35 -0.24
CA GLY A 64 -1.86 -4.42 0.01
C GLY A 64 -1.63 -3.58 1.26
N LEU A 65 -1.15 -4.21 2.34
CA LEU A 65 -0.82 -3.52 3.57
C LEU A 65 0.35 -2.53 3.38
N ALA A 66 1.44 -2.99 2.77
CA ALA A 66 2.62 -2.15 2.49
C ALA A 66 2.26 -0.95 1.59
N THR A 67 1.40 -1.16 0.58
CA THR A 67 0.91 -0.07 -0.26
C THR A 67 0.07 0.92 0.54
N ALA A 68 -0.84 0.46 1.40
CA ALA A 68 -1.62 1.36 2.25
C ALA A 68 -0.73 2.20 3.17
N VAL A 69 0.31 1.58 3.76
CA VAL A 69 1.32 2.26 4.57
C VAL A 69 2.03 3.33 3.78
N ALA A 70 2.56 2.98 2.61
CA ALA A 70 3.28 3.91 1.75
C ALA A 70 2.38 5.08 1.31
N VAL A 71 1.13 4.80 0.95
CA VAL A 71 0.16 5.81 0.56
C VAL A 71 -0.08 6.80 1.70
N PHE A 72 -0.31 6.28 2.90
CA PHE A 72 -0.58 7.08 4.07
C PHE A 72 0.63 7.98 4.44
N THR A 73 1.81 7.40 4.57
CA THR A 73 3.03 8.11 4.97
C THR A 73 3.42 9.16 3.94
N THR A 74 3.29 8.85 2.66
CA THR A 74 3.57 9.77 1.55
C THR A 74 2.58 10.94 1.57
N ALA A 75 1.27 10.67 1.71
CA ALA A 75 0.26 11.71 1.76
C ALA A 75 0.47 12.66 2.95
N GLY A 76 0.81 12.12 4.12
CA GLY A 76 1.15 12.90 5.31
C GLY A 76 2.38 13.79 5.08
N THR A 77 3.46 13.22 4.55
CA THR A 77 4.71 13.93 4.27
C THR A 77 4.51 15.06 3.27
N VAL A 78 3.83 14.81 2.16
CA VAL A 78 3.52 15.83 1.15
C VAL A 78 2.64 16.93 1.74
N ALA A 79 1.61 16.57 2.51
CA ALA A 79 0.73 17.56 3.12
C ALA A 79 1.46 18.47 4.11
N LEU A 80 2.37 17.90 4.90
CA LEU A 80 3.23 18.67 5.80
C LEU A 80 4.18 19.58 5.02
N SER A 81 4.88 19.07 4.01
CA SER A 81 5.82 19.83 3.17
C SER A 81 5.15 21.04 2.51
N VAL A 82 3.96 20.85 1.92
CA VAL A 82 3.17 21.94 1.31
C VAL A 82 2.67 22.92 2.38
N GLY A 83 2.29 22.43 3.56
CA GLY A 83 1.84 23.26 4.68
C GLY A 83 2.92 24.20 5.22
N GLN A 84 4.17 23.76 5.28
CA GLN A 84 5.31 24.58 5.74
C GLN A 84 5.61 25.77 4.80
N ARG A 85 5.23 25.67 3.51
CA ARG A 85 5.42 26.73 2.50
C ARG A 85 4.34 27.80 2.51
N GLY A 86 3.52 27.88 3.55
CA GLY A 86 2.43 28.85 3.65
C GLY A 86 2.88 30.31 3.46
N ARG A 87 4.06 30.68 3.98
CA ARG A 87 4.63 32.03 3.82
C ARG A 87 5.00 32.35 2.37
N GLU A 88 5.61 31.40 1.65
CA GLU A 88 5.94 31.55 0.22
C GLU A 88 4.65 31.71 -0.61
N VAL A 89 3.63 30.89 -0.32
CA VAL A 89 2.32 30.99 -0.98
C VAL A 89 1.68 32.35 -0.71
N ALA A 90 1.75 32.86 0.52
CA ALA A 90 1.22 34.18 0.87
C ALA A 90 1.94 35.31 0.13
N LEU A 91 3.27 35.24 0.01
CA LEU A 91 4.08 36.21 -0.74
C LEU A 91 3.75 36.17 -2.23
N LEU A 92 3.65 34.98 -2.83
CA LEU A 92 3.23 34.81 -4.23
C LEU A 92 1.84 35.41 -4.47
N ARG A 93 0.90 35.22 -3.53
CA ARG A 93 -0.43 35.83 -3.62
C ARG A 93 -0.41 37.35 -3.46
N ALA A 94 0.51 37.90 -2.66
CA ALA A 94 0.66 39.34 -2.49
C ALA A 94 1.11 40.03 -3.78
N ILE A 95 1.91 39.35 -4.62
CA ILE A 95 2.32 39.83 -5.95
C ILE A 95 1.34 39.44 -7.08
N GLY A 96 0.15 38.92 -6.75
CA GLY A 96 -0.93 38.66 -7.71
C GLY A 96 -1.07 37.22 -8.21
N ALA A 97 -0.34 36.24 -7.65
CA ALA A 97 -0.48 34.84 -8.06
C ALA A 97 -1.89 34.29 -7.77
N THR A 98 -2.46 33.61 -8.75
CA THR A 98 -3.78 32.98 -8.63
C THR A 98 -3.69 31.62 -7.89
N PRO A 99 -4.76 31.19 -7.19
CA PRO A 99 -4.81 29.88 -6.53
C PRO A 99 -4.56 28.70 -7.49
N ARG A 100 -4.89 28.87 -8.77
CA ARG A 100 -4.66 27.85 -9.81
C ARG A 100 -3.17 27.72 -10.17
N GLN A 101 -2.43 28.84 -10.21
CA GLN A 101 -0.98 28.83 -10.46
C GLN A 101 -0.23 28.12 -9.32
N ILE A 102 -0.61 28.38 -8.07
CA ILE A 102 -0.03 27.70 -6.89
C ILE A 102 -0.28 26.19 -6.92
N ARG A 103 -1.51 25.76 -7.24
CA ARG A 103 -1.80 24.32 -7.36
C ARG A 103 -1.06 23.66 -8.51
N ARG A 104 -0.83 24.38 -9.61
CA ARG A 104 -0.08 23.89 -10.77
C ARG A 104 1.41 23.77 -10.47
N SER A 105 2.00 24.69 -9.69
CA SER A 105 3.40 24.58 -9.28
C SER A 105 3.63 23.38 -8.37
N VAL A 106 2.76 23.16 -7.37
CA VAL A 106 2.83 21.98 -6.49
C VAL A 106 2.67 20.68 -7.30
N ALA A 107 1.74 20.66 -8.26
CA ALA A 107 1.57 19.51 -9.14
C ALA A 107 2.81 19.26 -10.01
N ALA A 108 3.40 20.30 -10.58
CA ALA A 108 4.61 20.19 -11.40
C ALA A 108 5.80 19.68 -10.59
N GLU A 109 6.02 20.22 -9.39
CA GLU A 109 7.07 19.75 -8.49
C GLU A 109 6.86 18.27 -8.13
N THR A 110 5.63 17.89 -7.79
CA THR A 110 5.30 16.49 -7.46
C THR A 110 5.55 15.57 -8.66
N LEU A 111 5.18 16.00 -9.87
CA LEU A 111 5.37 15.24 -11.10
C LEU A 111 6.85 15.04 -11.45
N LEU A 112 7.73 15.93 -11.00
CA LEU A 112 9.17 15.81 -11.17
C LEU A 112 9.81 14.94 -10.08
N VAL A 113 9.43 15.16 -8.81
CA VAL A 113 10.06 14.52 -7.66
C VAL A 113 9.59 13.08 -7.46
N ALA A 114 8.30 12.80 -7.62
CA ALA A 114 7.74 11.48 -7.30
C ALA A 114 8.28 10.35 -8.19
N PRO A 115 8.46 10.51 -9.52
CA PRO A 115 9.08 9.47 -10.35
C PRO A 115 10.54 9.22 -9.99
N LEU A 116 11.30 10.28 -9.67
CA LEU A 116 12.69 10.16 -9.23
C LEU A 116 12.80 9.43 -7.89
N ALA A 117 11.92 9.77 -6.94
CA ALA A 117 11.82 9.06 -5.67
C ALA A 117 11.40 7.59 -5.85
N GLY A 118 10.46 7.33 -6.76
CA GLY A 118 10.05 5.98 -7.14
C GLY A 118 11.21 5.17 -7.70
N ALA A 119 11.92 5.72 -8.69
CA ALA A 119 13.10 5.09 -9.29
C ALA A 119 14.21 4.82 -8.26
N ALA A 120 14.49 5.79 -7.39
CA ALA A 120 15.44 5.63 -6.30
C ALA A 120 15.01 4.54 -5.30
N GLY A 121 13.72 4.42 -5.01
CA GLY A 121 13.16 3.41 -4.10
C GLY A 121 13.14 1.99 -4.68
N LEU A 122 13.11 1.84 -6.01
CA LEU A 122 13.14 0.53 -6.67
C LEU A 122 14.44 -0.24 -6.40
N LEU A 123 15.58 0.46 -6.33
CA LEU A 123 16.90 -0.16 -6.07
C LEU A 123 16.95 -0.92 -4.73
N PRO A 124 16.73 -0.27 -3.56
CA PRO A 124 16.70 -0.98 -2.29
C PRO A 124 15.52 -1.95 -2.20
N GLY A 125 14.39 -1.65 -2.85
CA GLY A 125 13.24 -2.56 -2.91
C GLY A 125 13.58 -3.90 -3.58
N TYR A 126 14.29 -3.85 -4.71
CA TYR A 126 14.74 -5.04 -5.44
C TYR A 126 15.76 -5.85 -4.63
N ALA A 127 16.74 -5.17 -4.02
CA ALA A 127 17.74 -5.81 -3.17
C ALA A 127 17.09 -6.50 -1.96
N LEU A 128 16.16 -5.82 -1.29
CA LEU A 128 15.44 -6.37 -0.14
C LEU A 128 14.54 -7.54 -0.54
N ALA A 129 13.89 -7.47 -1.69
CA ALA A 129 13.08 -8.58 -2.22
C ALA A 129 13.91 -9.84 -2.46
N HIS A 130 15.10 -9.71 -3.07
CA HIS A 130 16.01 -10.85 -3.29
C HIS A 130 16.51 -11.44 -1.96
N TRP A 131 16.93 -10.57 -1.04
CA TRP A 131 17.40 -10.99 0.27
C TRP A 131 16.30 -11.72 1.05
N TRP A 132 15.09 -11.16 1.09
CA TRP A 132 13.95 -11.75 1.80
C TRP A 132 13.52 -13.09 1.19
N PHE A 133 13.48 -13.18 -0.14
CA PHE A 133 13.17 -14.42 -0.86
C PHE A 133 14.22 -15.50 -0.60
N GLY A 134 15.51 -15.13 -0.56
CA GLY A 134 16.60 -16.03 -0.19
C GLY A 134 16.40 -16.62 1.21
N GLN A 135 16.09 -15.77 2.20
CA GLN A 135 15.82 -16.20 3.58
C GLN A 135 14.62 -17.15 3.69
N LEU A 136 13.57 -16.93 2.89
CA LEU A 136 12.39 -17.81 2.85
C LEU A 136 12.72 -19.18 2.25
N LYS A 137 13.57 -19.22 1.21
CA LYS A 137 14.03 -20.45 0.58
C LYS A 137 14.91 -21.27 1.52
N GLU A 138 15.86 -20.62 2.21
CA GLU A 138 16.72 -21.27 3.20
C GLU A 138 15.93 -21.88 4.37
N LYS A 139 14.87 -21.20 4.82
CA LYS A 139 13.99 -21.68 5.89
C LYS A 139 12.97 -22.74 5.45
N GLY A 140 13.00 -23.16 4.19
CA GLY A 140 12.09 -24.19 3.66
C GLY A 140 10.63 -23.74 3.51
N ALA A 141 10.35 -22.44 3.59
CA ALA A 141 9.00 -21.90 3.45
C ALA A 141 8.51 -21.87 2.00
N ILE A 142 9.42 -22.02 1.03
CA ILE A 142 9.15 -21.98 -0.40
C ILE A 142 9.76 -23.23 -1.06
N PRO A 143 8.99 -23.99 -1.86
CA PRO A 143 9.52 -25.13 -2.60
C PRO A 143 10.67 -24.71 -3.52
N GLY A 144 11.73 -25.54 -3.59
CA GLY A 144 12.95 -25.31 -4.38
C GLY A 144 12.77 -24.83 -5.84
N PRO A 145 11.75 -25.26 -6.60
CA PRO A 145 11.54 -24.82 -7.99
C PRO A 145 10.88 -23.45 -8.15
N VAL A 146 10.44 -22.79 -7.07
CA VAL A 146 9.88 -21.43 -7.15
C VAL A 146 11.03 -20.43 -7.22
N GLU A 147 11.07 -19.67 -8.32
CA GLU A 147 12.03 -18.59 -8.54
C GLU A 147 11.35 -17.22 -8.39
N LEU A 148 12.13 -16.23 -7.96
CA LEU A 148 11.66 -14.85 -7.86
C LEU A 148 11.56 -14.25 -9.28
N SER A 149 10.36 -14.22 -9.84
CA SER A 149 10.10 -13.55 -11.11
C SER A 149 9.71 -12.08 -10.88
N VAL A 150 10.62 -11.16 -11.19
CA VAL A 150 10.33 -9.72 -11.15
C VAL A 150 9.77 -9.28 -12.49
N SER A 151 8.45 -9.11 -12.55
CA SER A 151 7.75 -8.53 -13.69
C SER A 151 7.79 -6.99 -13.62
N TRP A 152 7.66 -6.33 -14.77
CA TRP A 152 7.57 -4.88 -14.86
C TRP A 152 6.22 -4.33 -14.33
N ILE A 153 5.18 -5.16 -14.28
CA ILE A 153 3.83 -4.75 -13.87
C ILE A 153 3.83 -4.24 -12.40
N PRO A 154 4.32 -4.99 -11.39
CA PRO A 154 4.43 -4.48 -10.01
C PRO A 154 5.20 -3.17 -9.91
N LEU A 155 6.31 -3.02 -10.63
CA LEU A 155 7.14 -1.81 -10.60
C LEU A 155 6.34 -0.58 -11.08
N VAL A 156 5.69 -0.69 -12.23
CA VAL A 156 4.89 0.40 -12.80
C VAL A 156 3.70 0.73 -11.89
N THR A 157 3.02 -0.29 -11.34
CA THR A 157 1.91 -0.06 -10.41
C THR A 157 2.34 0.63 -9.13
N ALA A 158 3.49 0.28 -8.55
CA ALA A 158 4.01 0.89 -7.33
C ALA A 158 4.40 2.36 -7.53
N VAL A 159 5.17 2.65 -8.60
CA VAL A 159 5.56 4.02 -8.94
C VAL A 159 4.33 4.87 -9.30
N GLY A 160 3.39 4.30 -10.08
CA GLY A 160 2.13 4.95 -10.44
C GLY A 160 1.27 5.28 -9.22
N ALA A 161 1.09 4.33 -8.31
CA ALA A 161 0.32 4.53 -7.07
C ALA A 161 0.97 5.60 -6.17
N GLY A 162 2.30 5.59 -6.03
CA GLY A 162 3.04 6.60 -5.27
C GLY A 162 2.93 8.01 -5.88
N LEU A 163 3.04 8.11 -7.21
CA LEU A 163 2.87 9.36 -7.95
C LEU A 163 1.45 9.93 -7.78
N LEU A 164 0.42 9.10 -8.01
CA LEU A 164 -0.98 9.50 -7.87
C LEU A 164 -1.29 9.95 -6.44
N THR A 165 -0.79 9.21 -5.45
CA THR A 165 -0.97 9.55 -4.04
C THR A 165 -0.34 10.89 -3.71
N SER A 166 0.92 11.09 -4.10
CA SER A 166 1.64 12.35 -3.85
C SER A 166 0.93 13.52 -4.51
N LEU A 167 0.47 13.34 -5.75
CA LEU A 167 -0.21 14.39 -6.51
C LEU A 167 -1.54 14.77 -5.86
N LEU A 168 -2.36 13.78 -5.49
CA LEU A 168 -3.64 14.01 -4.82
C LEU A 168 -3.44 14.67 -3.46
N ALA A 169 -2.48 14.18 -2.66
CA ALA A 169 -2.16 14.74 -1.36
C ALA A 169 -1.68 16.18 -1.45
N GLY A 170 -0.75 16.48 -2.36
CA GLY A 170 -0.23 17.83 -2.59
C GLY A 170 -1.30 18.79 -3.07
N LEU A 171 -2.15 18.35 -4.00
CA LEU A 171 -3.29 19.14 -4.47
C LEU A 171 -4.32 19.39 -3.38
N MET A 172 -4.60 18.42 -2.50
CA MET A 172 -5.51 18.58 -1.37
C MET A 172 -4.94 19.52 -0.31
N ALA A 173 -3.65 19.36 0.04
CA ALA A 173 -2.96 20.20 1.01
C ALA A 173 -2.86 21.65 0.55
N ALA A 174 -2.60 21.90 -0.73
CA ALA A 174 -2.50 23.23 -1.31
C ALA A 174 -3.84 24.01 -1.35
N ARG A 175 -4.99 23.33 -1.22
CA ARG A 175 -6.32 23.98 -1.35
C ARG A 175 -6.58 25.04 -0.29
N ARG A 176 -6.28 24.76 0.98
CA ARG A 176 -6.53 25.70 2.08
C ARG A 176 -5.61 26.92 2.01
N PRO A 177 -4.26 26.77 1.96
CA PRO A 177 -3.33 27.90 1.87
C PRO A 177 -3.60 28.80 0.66
N ALA A 178 -3.90 28.21 -0.51
CA ALA A 178 -4.17 28.97 -1.72
C ALA A 178 -5.44 29.84 -1.65
N ARG A 179 -6.33 29.63 -0.67
CA ARG A 179 -7.55 30.42 -0.47
C ARG A 179 -7.44 31.47 0.62
N ILE A 180 -6.46 31.38 1.54
CA ILE A 180 -6.32 32.33 2.67
C ILE A 180 -5.82 33.71 2.17
N PRO A 181 -6.54 34.82 2.45
CA PRO A 181 -6.14 36.17 2.02
C PRO A 181 -4.76 36.57 2.58
N PRO A 182 -3.92 37.29 1.80
CA PRO A 182 -2.53 37.61 2.17
C PRO A 182 -2.42 38.42 3.47
N GLY A 183 -3.39 39.30 3.76
CA GLY A 183 -3.43 40.09 5.00
C GLY A 183 -3.65 39.28 6.28
N ARG A 184 -4.31 38.11 6.21
CA ARG A 184 -4.45 37.20 7.37
C ARG A 184 -3.29 36.22 7.48
N ALA A 185 -2.73 35.78 6.35
CA ALA A 185 -1.62 34.83 6.33
C ALA A 185 -0.34 35.38 7.00
N LEU A 186 -0.06 36.69 6.90
CA LEU A 186 1.08 37.32 7.56
C LEU A 186 0.88 37.51 9.08
N GLY A 187 -0.37 37.62 9.55
CA GLY A 187 -0.72 37.74 10.97
C GLY A 187 -0.92 36.39 11.69
N GLU A 188 -1.45 35.38 10.99
CA GLU A 188 -1.66 34.02 11.52
C GLU A 188 -0.38 33.18 11.50
N ALA A 189 0.60 33.46 10.62
CA ALA A 189 1.88 32.74 10.58
C ALA A 189 2.72 32.87 11.86
N ALA A 190 2.47 33.88 12.69
CA ALA A 190 3.10 34.03 14.02
C ALA A 190 2.38 33.20 15.12
N VAL A 191 1.17 32.69 14.86
CA VAL A 191 0.32 32.04 15.88
C VAL A 191 -0.37 30.78 15.32
N GLU A 192 0.26 30.03 14.42
CA GLU A 192 -0.34 28.80 13.86
C GLU A 192 -0.52 27.74 14.97
N ARG A 193 -1.62 27.85 15.69
CA ARG A 193 -2.11 26.80 16.58
C ARG A 193 -2.68 25.74 15.64
N LEU A 194 -1.87 24.75 15.30
CA LEU A 194 -2.40 23.47 14.79
C LEU A 194 -3.30 22.87 15.87
N ARG A 195 -4.56 23.30 15.94
CA ARG A 195 -5.59 22.60 16.70
C ARG A 195 -5.99 21.40 15.85
N PRO A 196 -5.66 20.16 16.24
CA PRO A 196 -6.17 19.01 15.53
C PRO A 196 -7.70 19.09 15.58
N GLY A 197 -8.36 18.99 14.42
CA GLY A 197 -9.81 19.04 14.36
C GLY A 197 -10.40 17.91 15.21
N VAL A 198 -11.38 18.22 16.06
CA VAL A 198 -12.00 17.28 17.02
C VAL A 198 -12.46 15.99 16.32
N ILE A 199 -12.99 16.10 15.10
CA ILE A 199 -13.43 14.97 14.28
C ILE A 199 -12.26 14.01 13.98
N ARG A 200 -11.07 14.55 13.68
CA ARG A 200 -9.87 13.75 13.35
C ARG A 200 -9.38 12.99 14.58
N THR A 201 -9.36 13.64 15.75
CA THR A 201 -8.93 12.97 17.00
C THR A 201 -9.92 11.91 17.43
N VAL A 202 -11.23 12.17 17.33
CA VAL A 202 -12.26 11.17 17.65
C VAL A 202 -12.16 9.96 16.71
N LEU A 203 -12.03 10.20 15.40
CA LEU A 203 -11.90 9.12 14.42
C LEU A 203 -10.61 8.31 14.63
N GLY A 204 -9.50 8.97 15.01
CA GLY A 204 -8.24 8.29 15.31
C GLY A 204 -8.31 7.43 16.56
N VAL A 205 -8.97 7.92 17.62
CA VAL A 205 -9.21 7.15 18.85
C VAL A 205 -10.16 5.97 18.57
N ALA A 206 -11.21 6.17 17.78
CA ALA A 206 -12.12 5.09 17.38
C ALA A 206 -11.37 4.01 16.58
N ALA A 207 -10.49 4.40 15.64
CA ALA A 207 -9.65 3.46 14.91
C ALA A 207 -8.67 2.71 15.83
N LEU A 208 -8.10 3.38 16.83
CA LEU A 208 -7.21 2.77 17.82
C LEU A 208 -7.95 1.70 18.64
N VAL A 209 -9.11 2.07 19.20
CA VAL A 209 -9.94 1.15 20.00
C VAL A 209 -10.40 -0.02 19.13
N GLY A 210 -10.84 0.25 17.89
CA GLY A 210 -11.21 -0.78 16.93
C GLY A 210 -10.05 -1.75 16.66
N GLY A 211 -8.84 -1.25 16.45
CA GLY A 211 -7.64 -2.08 16.24
C GLY A 211 -7.31 -2.96 17.44
N ILE A 212 -7.41 -2.44 18.67
CA ILE A 212 -7.21 -3.20 19.91
C ILE A 212 -8.25 -4.31 20.04
N VAL A 213 -9.54 -4.00 19.82
CA VAL A 213 -10.62 -4.98 19.89
C VAL A 213 -10.45 -6.07 18.83
N MET A 214 -10.15 -5.69 17.59
CA MET A 214 -9.88 -6.65 16.51
C MET A 214 -8.66 -7.51 16.80
N THR A 215 -7.65 -6.99 17.49
CA THR A 215 -6.50 -7.80 17.93
C THR A 215 -6.92 -8.85 18.96
N GLY A 216 -7.80 -8.49 19.89
CA GLY A 216 -8.37 -9.43 20.86
C GLY A 216 -9.19 -10.53 20.18
N VAL A 217 -10.00 -10.18 19.18
CA VAL A 217 -10.77 -11.15 18.38
C VAL A 217 -9.83 -12.04 17.56
N ALA A 218 -8.82 -11.46 16.89
CA ALA A 218 -7.84 -12.21 16.11
C ALA A 218 -7.04 -13.20 16.97
N ALA A 219 -6.73 -12.85 18.21
CA ALA A 219 -6.05 -13.74 19.16
C ALA A 219 -6.88 -14.97 19.54
N SER A 220 -8.22 -14.89 19.41
CA SER A 220 -9.13 -16.01 19.66
C SER A 220 -9.48 -16.83 18.41
N ALA A 221 -9.08 -16.36 17.21
CA ALA A 221 -9.33 -17.04 15.95
C ALA A 221 -8.18 -17.99 15.58
N SER A 222 -8.46 -19.01 14.77
CA SER A 222 -7.47 -19.96 14.27
C SER A 222 -7.59 -20.14 12.75
N GLY A 223 -6.46 -20.34 12.07
CA GLY A 223 -6.42 -20.57 10.62
C GLY A 223 -6.65 -19.29 9.80
N ASP A 224 -7.38 -19.41 8.69
CA ASP A 224 -7.58 -18.34 7.71
C ASP A 224 -8.31 -17.11 8.29
N ASP A 225 -9.19 -17.32 9.26
CA ASP A 225 -9.91 -16.22 9.93
C ASP A 225 -8.97 -15.31 10.73
N ALA A 226 -7.93 -15.89 11.36
CA ALA A 226 -6.92 -15.11 12.07
C ALA A 226 -6.05 -14.29 11.10
N ALA A 227 -5.71 -14.86 9.94
CA ALA A 227 -4.96 -14.16 8.89
C ALA A 227 -5.76 -12.98 8.30
N ASN A 228 -7.04 -13.19 8.02
CA ASN A 228 -7.93 -12.13 7.53
C ASN A 228 -8.15 -11.03 8.58
N ALA A 229 -8.32 -11.40 9.85
CA ALA A 229 -8.44 -10.43 10.94
C ALA A 229 -7.17 -9.60 11.12
N ALA A 230 -5.98 -10.19 10.96
CA ALA A 230 -4.71 -9.48 11.07
C ALA A 230 -4.60 -8.33 10.06
N LEU A 231 -5.08 -8.49 8.82
CA LEU A 231 -5.12 -7.40 7.85
C LEU A 231 -5.95 -6.21 8.33
N GLY A 232 -7.14 -6.48 8.89
CA GLY A 232 -8.01 -5.48 9.48
C GLY A 232 -7.36 -4.76 10.67
N VAL A 233 -6.67 -5.53 11.54
CA VAL A 233 -5.91 -5.00 12.69
C VAL A 233 -4.87 -3.99 12.22
N VAL A 234 -4.03 -4.35 11.25
CA VAL A 234 -2.97 -3.42 10.81
C VAL A 234 -3.56 -2.19 10.11
N MET A 235 -4.61 -2.34 9.30
CA MET A 235 -5.31 -1.19 8.69
C MET A 235 -5.88 -0.21 9.74
N LEU A 236 -6.48 -0.74 10.81
CA LEU A 236 -7.03 0.08 11.89
C LEU A 236 -5.93 0.82 12.67
N PHE A 237 -4.82 0.15 13.00
CA PHE A 237 -3.69 0.81 13.66
C PHE A 237 -3.01 1.84 12.78
N MET A 238 -2.83 1.55 11.49
CA MET A 238 -2.39 2.50 10.49
C MET A 238 -3.25 3.76 10.47
N LEU A 239 -4.57 3.58 10.38
CA LEU A 239 -5.54 4.67 10.39
C LEU A 239 -5.52 5.44 11.72
N ALA A 240 -5.34 4.75 12.84
CA ALA A 240 -5.18 5.37 14.15
C ALA A 240 -3.95 6.28 14.19
N VAL A 241 -2.76 5.76 13.87
CA VAL A 241 -1.50 6.53 13.80
C VAL A 241 -1.64 7.70 12.85
N ALA A 242 -2.31 7.49 11.73
CA ALA A 242 -2.55 8.51 10.72
C ALA A 242 -3.34 9.71 11.23
N LEU A 243 -4.42 9.42 11.93
CA LEU A 243 -5.34 10.43 12.45
C LEU A 243 -4.76 11.09 13.70
N LEU A 244 -4.08 10.33 14.56
CA LEU A 244 -3.45 10.77 15.80
C LEU A 244 -2.06 11.41 15.62
N GLY A 245 -1.43 11.32 14.44
CA GLY A 245 -0.09 11.87 14.16
C GLY A 245 0.17 13.28 14.72
N PRO A 246 -0.73 14.27 14.55
CA PRO A 246 -0.56 15.61 15.14
C PRO A 246 -0.60 15.64 16.68
N VAL A 247 -1.37 14.74 17.31
CA VAL A 247 -1.47 14.60 18.76
C VAL A 247 -0.21 13.94 19.31
N ILE A 248 0.29 12.90 18.64
CA ILE A 248 1.55 12.24 18.98
C ILE A 248 2.70 13.24 18.87
N ALA A 249 2.77 14.01 17.79
CA ALA A 249 3.78 15.06 17.62
C ALA A 249 3.73 16.11 18.74
N ARG A 250 2.52 16.50 19.21
CA ARG A 250 2.35 17.40 20.35
C ARG A 250 2.80 16.77 21.67
N LEU A 251 2.46 15.50 21.93
CA LEU A 251 2.90 14.77 23.12
C LEU A 251 4.42 14.66 23.16
N CYS A 252 5.06 14.30 22.04
CA CYS A 252 6.51 14.27 21.93
C CYS A 252 7.14 15.65 22.14
N ALA A 253 6.60 16.69 21.52
CA ALA A 253 7.07 18.07 21.71
C ALA A 253 6.89 18.56 23.16
N TRP A 254 5.84 18.13 23.85
CA TRP A 254 5.61 18.45 25.25
C TRP A 254 6.59 17.71 26.17
N LEU A 255 6.80 16.40 25.95
CA LEU A 255 7.76 15.58 26.70
C LEU A 255 9.20 16.08 26.53
N ILE A 256 9.59 16.49 25.32
CA ILE A 256 10.93 17.03 25.02
C ILE A 256 11.05 18.51 25.44
N GLY A 257 9.95 19.26 25.44
CA GLY A 257 9.91 20.66 25.91
C GLY A 257 9.97 20.80 27.44
N LEU A 258 9.61 19.74 28.18
CA LEU A 258 9.67 19.68 29.64
C LEU A 258 11.11 19.83 30.20
N PRO A 259 12.14 19.13 29.70
CA PRO A 259 13.52 19.33 30.16
C PRO A 259 14.11 20.67 29.72
N LEU A 260 13.69 21.24 28.58
CA LEU A 260 14.17 22.56 28.12
C LEU A 260 13.57 23.75 28.89
N ARG A 261 12.42 23.56 29.55
CA ARG A 261 11.84 24.54 30.49
C ARG A 261 12.40 24.43 31.91
N ALA A 262 13.18 23.39 32.20
CA ALA A 262 13.79 23.15 33.50
C ALA A 262 15.29 23.52 33.57
N GLY A 263 15.85 24.14 32.51
CA GLY A 263 17.21 24.69 32.54
C GLY A 263 17.27 25.97 33.40
N PRO A 264 18.24 26.11 34.33
CA PRO A 264 18.29 27.24 35.25
C PRO A 264 18.59 28.55 34.51
N ALA A 265 17.81 29.58 34.83
CA ALA A 265 18.14 30.98 34.58
C ALA A 265 19.13 31.50 35.62
#